data_AF-A0A915NZZ1-F1
#
_entry.id   AF-A0A915NZZ1-F1
#
_cell.length_a   1.000
_cell.length_b   1.000
_cell.length_c   1.000
_cell.angle_alpha   90.00
_cell.angle_beta   90.00
_cell.angle_gamma   90.00
#
_symmetry.space_group_name_H-M   'P 1'
#
loop_
_entity.id
_entity.type
_entity.pdbx_description
1 polymer ?
#
loop_
_entity_poly.entity_id
_entity_poly.type
_entity_poly.pdbx_seq_one_letter_code
_entity_poly.pdbx_strand_id
1 'polypeptide(L)'
;MVQYKLHYFDITAKGEPIRLLFNYMRQPFEDYRIKKEDWPTVKSNYIFGQVPVLEVDGKQLAQTGAIMQFLGKKFDLGGKNEWEEAKAMEISCLCDEMAYVVGPYVGAKLGFREGDVEQLRKDVFLPAIERYFPLYEKRLEESNSGFILPSGLSFVDFSVAHFTGMMIEMEKDIMAKYPKLPKMVKYKLHYFDVAGRAEPIRLIFNYKGQPFEDFRFKKADWPTLKSNYIFGQVPVLEVDGKQLAQCGAIMQFLGKKFDLGGKNEWEEAKAMEISCLCDEMGYAVEPYIDAKFGFHGGDVEQLRKDVFLPAIERYFPLYEKRLEESNSGFILPSGLSFVDFSVAHFTGMMIEIENKFKFKYPKLVNYCEPIRLLFNYKGQPFEDYRIKIEDWPTIKSKYPFGQLPLLEVDGKQLAQTGAIMQFLGKKFDLAGKNEWEEAKAMEIFFLYDEMRVPIGPYIGVKFGFSEGNLEQLRKDVFLPAIERYFPLYEKRLEESNSGFILPSGLSFVDFSVAHFIETMTKMEKDIMAKYPKLVDHSKRIYSLPQLKEYLNKAKS
;
A
#
# COMPACT_ATOMS: atom_id res chain seq x y z
N MET A 1 -7.93 4.02 36.70
CA MET A 1 -8.25 3.90 35.25
C MET A 1 -9.54 3.09 35.19
N VAL A 2 -10.49 3.41 34.31
CA VAL A 2 -11.74 2.62 34.21
C VAL A 2 -11.39 1.22 33.72
N GLN A 3 -11.87 0.19 34.41
CA GLN A 3 -11.67 -1.20 34.03
C GLN A 3 -12.89 -1.68 33.24
N TYR A 4 -12.68 -2.01 31.97
CA TYR A 4 -13.65 -2.64 31.09
C TYR A 4 -13.36 -4.13 30.95
N LYS A 5 -14.39 -4.97 31.07
CA LYS A 5 -14.29 -6.42 30.90
C LYS A 5 -15.52 -6.94 30.15
N LEU A 6 -15.32 -7.43 28.93
CA LEU A 6 -16.36 -7.98 28.08
C LEU A 6 -16.49 -9.48 28.32
N HIS A 7 -17.62 -9.91 28.86
CA HIS A 7 -17.98 -11.31 29.00
C HIS A 7 -18.78 -11.76 27.77
N TYR A 8 -18.17 -12.61 26.94
CA TYR A 8 -18.85 -13.24 25.80
C TYR A 8 -18.26 -14.61 25.46
N PHE A 9 -18.88 -15.33 24.53
CA PHE A 9 -18.31 -16.57 23.99
C PHE A 9 -17.13 -16.29 23.05
N ASP A 10 -16.31 -17.31 22.82
CA ASP A 10 -15.24 -17.30 21.80
C ASP A 10 -15.80 -17.51 20.38
N ILE A 11 -16.76 -16.66 19.97
CA ILE A 11 -17.39 -16.66 18.65
C ILE A 11 -17.60 -15.23 18.14
N THR A 12 -17.59 -15.09 16.82
CA THR A 12 -17.94 -13.87 16.09
C THR A 12 -19.45 -13.76 15.94
N ALA A 13 -20.11 -13.12 16.90
CA ALA A 13 -21.56 -12.89 16.94
C ALA A 13 -21.90 -11.65 17.79
N LYS A 14 -22.97 -11.66 18.61
CA LYS A 14 -23.49 -10.48 19.34
C LYS A 14 -22.47 -9.70 20.21
N GLY A 15 -21.35 -10.29 20.61
CA GLY A 15 -20.27 -9.58 21.31
C GLY A 15 -19.25 -8.88 20.40
N GLU A 16 -19.21 -9.20 19.11
CA GLU A 16 -18.19 -8.70 18.18
C GLU A 16 -18.26 -7.19 17.89
N PRO A 17 -19.44 -6.55 17.72
CA PRO A 17 -19.49 -5.09 17.56
C PRO A 17 -18.81 -4.34 18.71
N ILE A 18 -18.89 -4.90 19.93
CA ILE A 18 -18.26 -4.36 21.14
C ILE A 18 -16.74 -4.51 21.07
N ARG A 19 -16.23 -5.68 20.63
CA ARG A 19 -14.79 -5.90 20.37
C ARG A 19 -14.26 -4.94 19.30
N LEU A 20 -14.96 -4.80 18.18
CA LEU A 20 -14.57 -3.92 17.08
C LEU A 20 -14.48 -2.45 17.55
N LEU A 21 -15.47 -1.99 18.32
CA LEU A 21 -15.50 -0.62 18.86
C LEU A 21 -14.36 -0.38 19.85
N PHE A 22 -14.09 -1.30 20.80
CA PHE A 22 -12.95 -1.15 21.71
C PHE A 22 -11.59 -1.12 20.98
N ASN A 23 -11.39 -1.98 19.97
CA ASN A 23 -10.16 -2.02 19.19
C ASN A 23 -9.99 -0.74 18.34
N TYR A 24 -11.06 -0.25 17.71
CA TYR A 24 -11.04 1.02 16.97
C TYR A 24 -10.66 2.20 17.87
N MET A 25 -11.25 2.29 19.06
CA MET A 25 -10.91 3.31 20.06
C MET A 25 -9.55 3.08 20.74
N ARG A 26 -8.86 1.99 20.43
CA ARG A 26 -7.59 1.56 21.07
C ARG A 26 -7.68 1.50 22.61
N GLN A 27 -8.89 1.25 23.13
CA GLN A 27 -9.17 1.22 24.56
C GLN A 27 -8.84 -0.17 25.12
N PRO A 28 -7.94 -0.30 26.11
CA PRO A 28 -7.70 -1.56 26.80
C PRO A 28 -8.97 -2.09 27.49
N PHE A 29 -9.28 -3.37 27.28
CA PHE A 29 -10.36 -4.10 27.94
C PHE A 29 -9.95 -5.58 28.10
N GLU A 30 -10.57 -6.28 29.03
CA GLU A 30 -10.42 -7.74 29.18
C GLU A 30 -11.51 -8.45 28.35
N ASP A 31 -11.14 -9.19 27.30
CA ASP A 31 -12.04 -10.05 26.52
C ASP A 31 -12.19 -11.41 27.24
N TYR A 32 -13.09 -11.48 28.22
CA TYR A 32 -13.33 -12.67 29.02
C TYR A 32 -14.17 -13.69 28.22
N ARG A 33 -13.45 -14.57 27.52
CA ARG A 33 -14.00 -15.61 26.65
C ARG A 33 -14.50 -16.82 27.44
N ILE A 34 -15.82 -16.93 27.53
CA ILE A 34 -16.53 -18.05 28.16
C ILE A 34 -16.53 -19.25 27.20
N LYS A 35 -16.17 -20.44 27.70
CA LYS A 35 -16.31 -21.69 26.92
C LYS A 35 -17.75 -22.18 26.95
N LYS A 36 -18.16 -22.89 25.90
CA LYS A 36 -19.54 -23.40 25.76
C LYS A 36 -19.89 -24.40 26.86
N GLU A 37 -18.89 -25.15 27.32
CA GLU A 37 -18.96 -26.19 28.34
C GLU A 37 -19.12 -25.61 29.75
N ASP A 38 -18.53 -24.43 30.00
CA ASP A 38 -18.63 -23.71 31.27
C ASP A 38 -19.96 -22.94 31.41
N TRP A 39 -20.63 -22.62 30.30
CA TRP A 39 -21.86 -21.81 30.28
C TRP A 39 -22.96 -22.28 31.25
N PRO A 40 -23.28 -23.58 31.39
CA PRO A 40 -24.31 -24.05 32.32
C PRO A 40 -24.02 -23.72 33.79
N THR A 41 -22.75 -23.58 34.18
CA THR A 41 -22.36 -23.29 35.57
C THR A 41 -22.19 -21.79 35.83
N VAL A 42 -21.74 -21.01 34.84
CA VAL A 42 -21.53 -19.56 34.99
C VAL A 42 -22.74 -18.70 34.62
N LYS A 43 -23.77 -19.25 33.95
CA LYS A 43 -24.95 -18.49 33.46
C LYS A 43 -25.64 -17.67 34.57
N SER A 44 -25.73 -18.20 35.79
CA SER A 44 -26.35 -17.52 36.94
C SER A 44 -25.62 -16.25 37.40
N ASN A 45 -24.38 -16.05 36.96
CA ASN A 45 -23.55 -14.92 37.40
C ASN A 45 -23.81 -13.64 36.60
N TYR A 46 -24.73 -13.68 35.64
CA TYR A 46 -25.05 -12.58 34.73
C TYR A 46 -26.50 -12.12 34.94
N ILE A 47 -26.72 -10.80 35.00
CA ILE A 47 -28.00 -10.16 35.39
C ILE A 47 -29.27 -10.66 34.66
N PHE A 48 -29.14 -11.16 33.42
CA PHE A 48 -30.26 -11.74 32.65
C PHE A 48 -30.05 -13.22 32.27
N GLY A 49 -29.03 -13.89 32.81
CA GLY A 49 -28.64 -15.23 32.39
C GLY A 49 -28.23 -15.31 30.90
N GLN A 50 -27.66 -14.23 30.37
CA GLN A 50 -27.34 -14.02 28.95
C GLN A 50 -26.04 -13.20 28.83
N VAL A 51 -25.38 -13.32 27.67
CA VAL A 51 -24.20 -12.54 27.26
C VAL A 51 -24.40 -12.05 25.81
N PRO A 52 -23.82 -10.92 25.38
CA PRO A 52 -22.74 -10.16 26.03
C PRO A 52 -23.15 -9.38 27.28
N VAL A 53 -22.20 -9.30 28.20
CA VAL A 53 -22.22 -8.38 29.35
C VAL A 53 -20.89 -7.63 29.36
N LEU A 54 -20.94 -6.31 29.43
CA LEU A 54 -19.79 -5.48 29.75
C LEU A 54 -19.81 -5.19 31.24
N GLU A 55 -18.75 -5.56 31.95
CA GLU A 55 -18.49 -5.05 33.30
C GLU A 55 -17.66 -3.76 33.20
N VAL A 56 -18.10 -2.73 33.93
CA VAL A 56 -17.44 -1.41 34.05
C VAL A 56 -17.24 -1.12 35.52
N ASP A 57 -15.99 -1.09 35.98
CA ASP A 57 -15.62 -0.88 37.39
C ASP A 57 -16.46 -1.75 38.37
N GLY A 58 -16.62 -3.04 38.04
CA GLY A 58 -17.39 -4.02 38.82
C GLY A 58 -18.91 -4.00 38.62
N LYS A 59 -19.44 -3.19 37.69
CA LYS A 59 -20.89 -3.10 37.41
C LYS A 59 -21.23 -3.70 36.04
N GLN A 60 -22.13 -4.67 36.02
CA GLN A 60 -22.59 -5.30 34.78
C GLN A 60 -23.60 -4.43 34.01
N LEU A 61 -23.36 -4.26 32.71
CA LEU A 61 -24.29 -3.77 31.69
C LEU A 61 -24.47 -4.85 30.62
N ALA A 62 -25.71 -5.27 30.37
CA ALA A 62 -26.04 -6.38 29.47
C ALA A 62 -26.77 -5.89 28.21
N GLN A 63 -26.86 -6.78 27.20
CA GLN A 63 -27.43 -6.57 25.86
C GLN A 63 -26.56 -5.69 24.94
N THR A 64 -26.35 -6.15 23.70
CA THR A 64 -25.45 -5.51 22.73
C THR A 64 -25.84 -4.06 22.45
N GLY A 65 -27.10 -3.77 22.11
CA GLY A 65 -27.53 -2.40 21.83
C GLY A 65 -27.26 -1.42 22.99
N ALA A 66 -27.51 -1.83 24.23
CA ALA A 66 -27.28 -0.99 25.41
C ALA A 66 -25.78 -0.78 25.71
N ILE A 67 -24.96 -1.83 25.58
CA ILE A 67 -23.50 -1.73 25.70
C ILE A 67 -22.93 -0.81 24.62
N MET A 68 -23.36 -0.99 23.36
CA MET A 68 -22.90 -0.19 22.22
C MET A 68 -23.33 1.28 22.34
N GLN A 69 -24.54 1.56 22.82
CA GLN A 69 -24.98 2.94 23.09
C GLN A 69 -24.19 3.60 24.23
N PHE A 70 -23.93 2.86 25.32
CA PHE A 70 -23.10 3.34 26.44
C PHE A 70 -21.67 3.66 26.00
N LEU A 71 -21.01 2.72 25.29
CA LEU A 71 -19.67 2.95 24.76
C LEU A 71 -19.66 4.04 23.68
N GLY A 72 -20.71 4.11 22.86
CA GLY A 72 -20.91 5.17 21.88
C GLY A 72 -20.89 6.56 22.51
N LYS A 73 -21.70 6.76 23.56
CA LYS A 73 -21.71 8.04 24.32
C LYS A 73 -20.42 8.27 25.12
N LYS A 74 -19.72 7.20 25.51
CA LYS A 74 -18.45 7.27 26.26
C LYS A 74 -17.25 7.68 25.38
N PHE A 75 -17.31 7.42 24.08
CA PHE A 75 -16.23 7.63 23.11
C PHE A 75 -16.60 8.57 21.95
N ASP A 76 -17.64 9.39 22.12
CA ASP A 76 -18.11 10.40 21.14
C ASP A 76 -18.55 9.81 19.77
N LEU A 77 -19.04 8.58 19.78
CA LEU A 77 -19.59 7.85 18.63
C LEU A 77 -21.13 7.78 18.66
N GLY A 78 -21.79 8.70 19.38
CA GLY A 78 -23.26 8.72 19.53
C GLY A 78 -24.03 9.31 18.35
N GLY A 79 -23.40 10.20 17.58
CA GLY A 79 -24.08 11.15 16.68
C GLY A 79 -24.01 12.57 17.25
N LYS A 80 -24.10 13.61 16.41
CA LYS A 80 -23.77 14.99 16.85
C LYS A 80 -24.87 15.72 17.64
N ASN A 81 -26.03 15.09 17.82
CA ASN A 81 -27.18 15.63 18.54
C ASN A 81 -28.17 14.51 18.91
N GLU A 82 -29.18 14.85 19.71
CA GLU A 82 -30.21 13.92 20.21
C GLU A 82 -30.99 13.20 19.09
N TRP A 83 -31.19 13.83 17.94
CA TRP A 83 -31.85 13.20 16.79
C TRP A 83 -30.97 12.14 16.14
N GLU A 84 -29.66 12.39 16.04
CA GLU A 84 -28.70 11.40 15.56
C GLU A 84 -28.45 10.27 16.57
N GLU A 85 -28.43 10.55 17.89
CA GLU A 85 -28.44 9.50 18.92
C GLU A 85 -29.69 8.60 18.78
N ALA A 86 -30.87 9.20 18.55
CA ALA A 86 -32.11 8.47 18.31
C ALA A 86 -32.07 7.65 16.99
N LYS A 87 -31.48 8.19 15.91
CA LYS A 87 -31.31 7.47 14.64
C LYS A 87 -30.27 6.35 14.72
N ALA A 88 -29.23 6.49 15.54
CA ALA A 88 -28.31 5.40 15.83
C ALA A 88 -29.04 4.25 16.55
N MET A 89 -29.90 4.58 17.52
CA MET A 89 -30.69 3.59 18.25
C MET A 89 -31.77 2.92 17.37
N GLU A 90 -32.43 3.66 16.48
CA GLU A 90 -33.37 3.13 15.46
C GLU A 90 -32.72 2.02 14.63
N ILE A 91 -31.52 2.27 14.10
CA ILE A 91 -30.78 1.29 13.28
C ILE A 91 -30.22 0.16 14.15
N SER A 92 -29.85 0.42 15.42
CA SER A 92 -29.39 -0.60 16.37
C SER A 92 -30.50 -1.62 16.67
N CYS A 93 -31.71 -1.15 16.96
CA CYS A 93 -32.91 -2.00 17.11
C CYS A 93 -33.19 -2.82 15.84
N LEU A 94 -33.06 -2.22 14.65
CA LEU A 94 -33.27 -2.91 13.38
C LEU A 94 -32.25 -4.04 13.16
N CYS A 95 -31.00 -3.83 13.57
CA CYS A 95 -29.96 -4.88 13.55
C CYS A 95 -30.29 -6.03 14.50
N ASP A 96 -30.78 -5.75 15.71
CA ASP A 96 -31.18 -6.78 16.67
C ASP A 96 -32.44 -7.56 16.21
N GLU A 97 -33.41 -6.90 15.57
CA GLU A 97 -34.57 -7.54 14.94
C GLU A 97 -34.13 -8.48 13.81
N MET A 98 -33.33 -7.99 12.86
CA MET A 98 -32.81 -8.79 11.75
C MET A 98 -31.98 -9.99 12.26
N ALA A 99 -31.08 -9.77 13.22
CA ALA A 99 -30.23 -10.82 13.79
C ALA A 99 -31.04 -11.89 14.55
N TYR A 100 -32.19 -11.52 15.13
CA TYR A 100 -33.14 -12.49 15.67
C TYR A 100 -33.80 -13.31 14.56
N VAL A 101 -34.32 -12.65 13.52
CA VAL A 101 -35.02 -13.31 12.39
C VAL A 101 -34.10 -14.26 11.63
N VAL A 102 -32.88 -13.85 11.25
CA VAL A 102 -31.94 -14.76 10.54
C VAL A 102 -31.24 -15.77 11.47
N GLY A 103 -31.40 -15.64 12.78
CA GLY A 103 -30.73 -16.46 13.79
C GLY A 103 -30.89 -17.99 13.65
N PRO A 104 -32.04 -18.53 13.18
CA PRO A 104 -32.17 -19.95 12.85
C PRO A 104 -31.26 -20.36 11.67
N TYR A 105 -31.26 -19.58 10.58
CA TYR A 105 -30.43 -19.87 9.40
C TYR A 105 -28.93 -19.79 9.70
N VAL A 106 -28.50 -18.68 10.30
CA VAL A 106 -27.08 -18.48 10.67
C VAL A 106 -26.64 -19.53 11.69
N GLY A 107 -27.52 -19.90 12.63
CA GLY A 107 -27.27 -20.98 13.57
C GLY A 107 -27.08 -22.34 12.91
N ALA A 108 -27.93 -22.69 11.92
CA ALA A 108 -27.82 -23.96 11.19
C ALA A 108 -26.59 -23.99 10.27
N LYS A 109 -26.37 -22.93 9.48
CA LYS A 109 -25.23 -22.81 8.55
C LYS A 109 -23.85 -22.81 9.22
N LEU A 110 -23.78 -22.39 10.49
CA LEU A 110 -22.57 -22.43 11.31
C LEU A 110 -22.52 -23.64 12.29
N GLY A 111 -23.45 -24.59 12.21
CA GLY A 111 -23.45 -25.80 13.04
C GLY A 111 -23.77 -25.58 14.53
N PHE A 112 -24.31 -24.41 14.90
CA PHE A 112 -24.75 -24.09 16.27
C PHE A 112 -26.20 -24.50 16.57
N ARG A 113 -26.99 -24.86 15.54
CA ARG A 113 -28.38 -25.31 15.64
C ARG A 113 -28.63 -26.42 14.61
N GLU A 114 -29.60 -27.29 14.89
CA GLU A 114 -30.16 -28.19 13.88
C GLU A 114 -31.15 -27.42 12.98
N GLY A 115 -31.24 -27.82 11.71
CA GLY A 115 -32.19 -27.25 10.74
C GLY A 115 -31.76 -27.52 9.30
N ASP A 116 -32.74 -27.58 8.39
CA ASP A 116 -32.50 -27.62 6.95
C ASP A 116 -31.95 -26.26 6.48
N VAL A 117 -30.69 -26.23 6.05
CA VAL A 117 -30.01 -25.00 5.65
C VAL A 117 -30.60 -24.42 4.36
N GLU A 118 -31.06 -25.24 3.41
CA GLU A 118 -31.63 -24.73 2.15
C GLU A 118 -33.04 -24.16 2.37
N GLN A 119 -33.89 -24.87 3.13
CA GLN A 119 -35.22 -24.39 3.48
C GLN A 119 -35.15 -23.14 4.36
N LEU A 120 -34.25 -23.09 5.35
CA LEU A 120 -34.03 -21.88 6.17
C LEU A 120 -33.44 -20.72 5.35
N ARG A 121 -32.60 -20.99 4.33
CA ARG A 121 -32.14 -19.94 3.41
C ARG A 121 -33.32 -19.32 2.67
N LYS A 122 -34.20 -20.16 2.14
CA LYS A 122 -35.34 -19.78 1.31
C LYS A 122 -36.45 -19.07 2.09
N ASP A 123 -36.88 -19.64 3.20
CA ASP A 123 -38.12 -19.21 3.89
C ASP A 123 -37.87 -18.16 4.98
N VAL A 124 -36.65 -18.10 5.54
CA VAL A 124 -36.32 -17.22 6.67
C VAL A 124 -35.27 -16.17 6.29
N PHE A 125 -34.16 -16.60 5.68
CA PHE A 125 -33.04 -15.69 5.42
C PHE A 125 -33.30 -14.71 4.26
N LEU A 126 -33.63 -15.21 3.06
CA LEU A 126 -33.82 -14.34 1.90
C LEU A 126 -34.95 -13.29 2.11
N PRO A 127 -36.13 -13.63 2.67
CA PRO A 127 -37.17 -12.63 2.94
C PRO A 127 -36.76 -11.60 3.99
N ALA A 128 -35.93 -11.97 4.97
CA ALA A 128 -35.38 -11.02 5.93
C ALA A 128 -34.39 -10.07 5.25
N ILE A 129 -33.45 -10.58 4.44
CA ILE A 129 -32.49 -9.74 3.72
C ILE A 129 -33.19 -8.77 2.77
N GLU A 130 -34.16 -9.26 1.99
CA GLU A 130 -34.95 -8.43 1.08
C GLU A 130 -35.78 -7.36 1.81
N ARG A 131 -36.16 -7.59 3.08
CA ARG A 131 -36.82 -6.60 3.94
C ARG A 131 -35.86 -5.56 4.55
N TYR A 132 -34.70 -5.99 5.09
CA TYR A 132 -33.86 -5.12 5.92
C TYR A 132 -32.73 -4.42 5.14
N PHE A 133 -32.08 -5.09 4.18
CA PHE A 133 -30.91 -4.51 3.49
C PHE A 133 -31.20 -3.23 2.69
N PRO A 134 -32.33 -3.11 1.96
CA PRO A 134 -32.71 -1.84 1.33
C PRO A 134 -32.86 -0.67 2.31
N LEU A 135 -33.19 -0.93 3.58
CA LEU A 135 -33.33 0.11 4.60
C LEU A 135 -31.97 0.65 5.06
N TYR A 136 -30.96 -0.22 5.17
CA TYR A 136 -29.59 0.20 5.46
C TYR A 136 -28.96 0.94 4.28
N GLU A 137 -29.11 0.44 3.04
CA GLU A 137 -28.61 1.16 1.85
C GLU A 137 -29.27 2.54 1.73
N LYS A 138 -30.59 2.61 1.87
CA LYS A 138 -31.32 3.89 1.91
C LYS A 138 -30.78 4.83 2.99
N ARG A 139 -30.46 4.34 4.20
CA ARG A 139 -29.93 5.19 5.28
C ARG A 139 -28.51 5.70 4.99
N LEU A 140 -27.67 4.90 4.32
CA LEU A 140 -26.33 5.30 3.87
C LEU A 140 -26.39 6.33 2.73
N GLU A 141 -27.46 6.31 1.93
CA GLU A 141 -27.75 7.35 0.93
C GLU A 141 -28.30 8.64 1.58
N GLU A 142 -29.23 8.51 2.53
CA GLU A 142 -29.81 9.63 3.28
C GLU A 142 -28.77 10.37 4.15
N SER A 143 -27.70 9.69 4.60
CA SER A 143 -26.65 10.32 5.40
C SER A 143 -25.64 11.11 4.56
N ASN A 144 -25.39 10.66 3.32
CA ASN A 144 -24.35 11.16 2.41
C ASN A 144 -22.95 11.28 3.06
N SER A 145 -22.66 10.49 4.10
CA SER A 145 -21.40 10.55 4.88
C SER A 145 -20.48 9.34 4.66
N GLY A 146 -20.98 8.29 4.00
CA GLY A 146 -20.34 6.96 3.96
C GLY A 146 -20.62 6.09 5.19
N PHE A 147 -21.34 6.63 6.19
CA PHE A 147 -21.71 5.98 7.45
C PHE A 147 -23.22 6.09 7.69
N ILE A 148 -23.76 5.42 8.70
CA ILE A 148 -25.20 5.40 9.01
C ILE A 148 -25.74 6.79 9.43
N LEU A 149 -24.89 7.65 10.01
CA LEU A 149 -25.28 9.00 10.46
C LEU A 149 -24.66 10.11 9.60
N PRO A 150 -25.36 11.26 9.39
CA PRO A 150 -24.80 12.42 8.70
C PRO A 150 -23.60 13.08 9.40
N SER A 151 -23.30 12.73 10.66
CA SER A 151 -22.08 13.13 11.37
C SER A 151 -20.83 12.34 10.95
N GLY A 152 -20.99 11.20 10.30
CA GLY A 152 -19.92 10.22 10.07
C GLY A 152 -20.07 8.99 10.96
N LEU A 153 -18.94 8.36 11.29
CA LEU A 153 -18.87 7.10 12.04
C LEU A 153 -19.55 7.18 13.42
N SER A 154 -20.30 6.13 13.77
CA SER A 154 -21.03 6.00 15.02
C SER A 154 -20.97 4.57 15.58
N PHE A 155 -21.47 4.35 16.79
CA PHE A 155 -21.48 3.02 17.40
C PHE A 155 -22.28 1.99 16.59
N VAL A 156 -23.30 2.41 15.81
CA VAL A 156 -24.15 1.48 15.07
C VAL A 156 -23.51 0.99 13.76
N ASP A 157 -22.56 1.76 13.20
CA ASP A 157 -21.78 1.32 12.03
C ASP A 157 -21.00 0.03 12.31
N PHE A 158 -20.48 -0.16 13.53
CA PHE A 158 -19.84 -1.40 13.96
C PHE A 158 -20.81 -2.60 13.99
N SER A 159 -22.07 -2.36 14.38
CA SER A 159 -23.12 -3.39 14.38
C SER A 159 -23.52 -3.78 12.96
N VAL A 160 -23.67 -2.81 12.06
CA VAL A 160 -23.97 -3.06 10.64
C VAL A 160 -22.78 -3.75 9.96
N ALA A 161 -21.55 -3.24 10.12
CA ALA A 161 -20.34 -3.77 9.49
C ALA A 161 -19.98 -5.19 9.96
N HIS A 162 -20.25 -5.54 11.23
CA HIS A 162 -20.14 -6.91 11.72
C HIS A 162 -21.09 -7.84 10.95
N PHE A 163 -22.37 -7.47 10.84
CA PHE A 163 -23.38 -8.30 10.18
C PHE A 163 -23.12 -8.44 8.68
N THR A 164 -22.85 -7.33 7.98
CA THR A 164 -22.54 -7.36 6.54
C THR A 164 -21.23 -8.12 6.28
N GLY A 165 -20.23 -7.99 7.18
CA GLY A 165 -19.00 -8.78 7.17
C GLY A 165 -19.26 -10.29 7.19
N MET A 166 -20.10 -10.78 8.11
CA MET A 166 -20.50 -12.20 8.14
C MET A 166 -21.21 -12.63 6.84
N MET A 167 -22.09 -11.80 6.28
CA MET A 167 -22.82 -12.13 5.06
C MET A 167 -21.92 -12.13 3.80
N ILE A 168 -20.84 -11.36 3.77
CA ILE A 168 -19.83 -11.41 2.69
C ILE A 168 -19.10 -12.76 2.66
N GLU A 169 -19.04 -13.50 3.77
CA GLU A 169 -18.43 -14.82 3.81
C GLU A 169 -19.42 -15.92 3.45
N MET A 170 -20.64 -15.85 3.99
CA MET A 170 -21.67 -16.88 3.80
C MET A 170 -22.47 -16.76 2.49
N GLU A 171 -22.68 -15.55 1.96
CA GLU A 171 -23.74 -15.20 0.99
C GLU A 171 -23.27 -14.19 -0.08
N LYS A 172 -22.15 -14.50 -0.73
CA LYS A 172 -21.48 -13.62 -1.72
C LYS A 172 -22.38 -13.19 -2.88
N ASP A 173 -23.27 -14.07 -3.32
CA ASP A 173 -24.26 -13.82 -4.37
C ASP A 173 -25.31 -12.80 -3.95
N ILE A 174 -25.71 -12.82 -2.67
CA ILE A 174 -26.67 -11.87 -2.12
C ILE A 174 -25.99 -10.52 -1.83
N MET A 175 -24.78 -10.52 -1.28
CA MET A 175 -23.99 -9.30 -1.03
C MET A 175 -23.54 -8.56 -2.30
N ALA A 176 -23.67 -9.18 -3.47
CA ALA A 176 -23.50 -8.52 -4.77
C ALA A 176 -24.72 -7.64 -5.16
N LYS A 177 -25.93 -7.94 -4.67
CA LYS A 177 -27.14 -7.16 -4.92
C LYS A 177 -27.18 -5.82 -4.17
N TYR A 178 -26.42 -5.72 -3.08
CA TYR A 178 -26.39 -4.58 -2.16
C TYR A 178 -24.97 -3.97 -2.12
N PRO A 179 -24.60 -3.13 -3.10
CA PRO A 179 -23.24 -2.63 -3.26
C PRO A 179 -22.88 -1.51 -2.26
N LYS A 180 -23.85 -0.78 -1.69
CA LYS A 180 -23.65 0.40 -0.84
C LYS A 180 -23.43 0.06 0.63
N LEU A 181 -23.88 -1.11 1.08
CA LEU A 181 -23.66 -1.60 2.45
C LEU A 181 -22.17 -1.61 2.81
N PRO A 182 -21.77 -1.15 4.02
CA PRO A 182 -20.36 -1.10 4.42
C PRO A 182 -19.75 -2.49 4.38
N LYS A 183 -18.56 -2.61 3.78
CA LYS A 183 -17.82 -3.86 3.62
C LYS A 183 -16.49 -3.70 4.35
N MET A 184 -16.15 -4.66 5.21
CA MET A 184 -14.82 -4.73 5.81
C MET A 184 -13.81 -4.97 4.69
N VAL A 185 -13.00 -3.96 4.36
CA VAL A 185 -11.97 -4.04 3.31
C VAL A 185 -11.00 -5.17 3.67
N LYS A 186 -10.96 -6.20 2.81
CA LYS A 186 -10.14 -7.38 3.05
C LYS A 186 -8.74 -7.19 2.48
N TYR A 187 -7.79 -7.01 3.39
CA TYR A 187 -6.36 -6.98 3.10
C TYR A 187 -5.76 -8.38 3.22
N LYS A 188 -5.03 -8.84 2.20
CA LYS A 188 -4.27 -10.09 2.21
C LYS A 188 -2.88 -9.85 1.61
N LEU A 189 -1.84 -9.98 2.42
CA LEU A 189 -0.45 -9.77 2.02
C LEU A 189 0.18 -11.12 1.65
N HIS A 190 0.60 -11.26 0.39
CA HIS A 190 1.26 -12.46 -0.12
C HIS A 190 2.78 -12.27 -0.12
N TYR A 191 3.51 -13.10 0.63
CA TYR A 191 4.97 -13.12 0.61
C TYR A 191 5.54 -14.47 1.07
N PHE A 192 6.87 -14.60 1.01
CA PHE A 192 7.59 -15.68 1.66
C PHE A 192 7.48 -15.60 3.19
N ASP A 193 7.70 -16.74 3.86
CA ASP A 193 7.86 -16.81 5.33
C ASP A 193 9.25 -16.32 5.79
N VAL A 194 9.58 -15.08 5.43
CA VAL A 194 10.71 -14.28 5.91
C VAL A 194 10.26 -12.82 6.03
N ALA A 195 11.06 -11.97 6.68
CA ALA A 195 10.80 -10.53 6.79
C ALA A 195 10.89 -9.83 5.40
N GLY A 196 12.11 -9.48 4.99
CA GLY A 196 12.42 -8.98 3.64
C GLY A 196 11.53 -7.81 3.20
N ARG A 197 11.24 -7.74 1.89
CA ARG A 197 10.46 -6.63 1.30
C ARG A 197 9.00 -6.57 1.77
N ALA A 198 8.49 -7.54 2.54
CA ALA A 198 7.13 -7.48 3.11
C ALA A 198 7.08 -6.92 4.55
N GLU A 199 8.18 -6.93 5.30
CA GLU A 199 8.14 -6.55 6.71
C GLU A 199 7.71 -5.10 6.98
N PRO A 200 8.15 -4.09 6.19
CA PRO A 200 7.62 -2.73 6.33
C PRO A 200 6.10 -2.64 6.18
N ILE A 201 5.52 -3.48 5.31
CA ILE A 201 4.06 -3.54 5.06
C ILE A 201 3.36 -4.18 6.27
N ARG A 202 3.90 -5.27 6.84
CA ARG A 202 3.41 -5.88 8.08
C ARG A 202 3.47 -4.91 9.25
N LEU A 203 4.57 -4.16 9.39
CA LEU A 203 4.75 -3.17 10.44
C LEU A 203 3.71 -2.03 10.35
N ILE A 204 3.38 -1.55 9.15
CA ILE A 204 2.32 -0.55 8.93
C ILE A 204 0.95 -1.08 9.41
N PHE A 205 0.56 -2.30 9.01
CA PHE A 205 -0.70 -2.91 9.47
C PHE A 205 -0.74 -3.08 10.99
N ASN A 206 0.31 -3.65 11.58
CA ASN A 206 0.43 -3.87 13.02
C ASN A 206 0.41 -2.55 13.82
N TYR A 207 1.13 -1.53 13.38
CA TYR A 207 1.14 -0.21 14.04
C TYR A 207 -0.25 0.47 14.00
N LYS A 208 -1.01 0.26 12.92
CA LYS A 208 -2.37 0.80 12.81
C LYS A 208 -3.43 -0.06 13.51
N GLY A 209 -3.13 -1.34 13.79
CA GLY A 209 -4.09 -2.28 14.38
C GLY A 209 -5.13 -2.77 13.36
N GLN A 210 -4.81 -2.66 12.07
CA GLN A 210 -5.70 -3.07 10.98
C GLN A 210 -5.54 -4.58 10.73
N PRO A 211 -6.61 -5.39 10.85
CA PRO A 211 -6.56 -6.80 10.48
C PRO A 211 -6.22 -7.00 9.01
N PHE A 212 -5.33 -7.95 8.73
CA PHE A 212 -4.97 -8.42 7.40
C PHE A 212 -4.61 -9.91 7.47
N GLU A 213 -4.72 -10.64 6.35
CA GLU A 213 -4.21 -12.00 6.22
C GLU A 213 -2.74 -11.96 5.75
N ASP A 214 -1.79 -12.34 6.60
CA ASP A 214 -0.38 -12.53 6.23
C ASP A 214 -0.23 -13.92 5.57
N PHE A 215 -0.52 -14.00 4.27
CA PHE A 215 -0.47 -15.23 3.50
C PHE A 215 0.98 -15.57 3.14
N ARG A 216 1.59 -16.38 4.01
CA ARG A 216 2.99 -16.83 3.89
C ARG A 216 3.10 -18.18 3.18
N PHE A 217 4.01 -18.27 2.22
CA PHE A 217 4.35 -19.52 1.52
C PHE A 217 5.86 -19.80 1.50
N LYS A 218 6.25 -21.03 1.18
CA LYS A 218 7.66 -21.45 1.18
C LYS A 218 8.28 -21.24 -0.20
N LYS A 219 9.61 -21.12 -0.26
CA LYS A 219 10.37 -20.99 -1.53
C LYS A 219 10.13 -22.19 -2.48
N ALA A 220 9.78 -23.35 -1.95
CA ALA A 220 9.42 -24.55 -2.72
C ALA A 220 8.06 -24.44 -3.44
N ASP A 221 7.12 -23.64 -2.93
CA ASP A 221 5.78 -23.45 -3.50
C ASP A 221 5.79 -22.40 -4.63
N TRP A 222 6.82 -21.55 -4.67
CA TRP A 222 6.93 -20.44 -5.60
C TRP A 222 6.80 -20.81 -7.10
N PRO A 223 7.35 -21.93 -7.61
CA PRO A 223 7.20 -22.29 -9.02
C PRO A 223 5.75 -22.50 -9.47
N THR A 224 4.85 -22.91 -8.57
CA THR A 224 3.41 -23.06 -8.88
C THR A 224 2.62 -21.79 -8.59
N LEU A 225 3.01 -21.03 -7.57
CA LEU A 225 2.34 -19.78 -7.18
C LEU A 225 2.67 -18.60 -8.10
N LYS A 226 3.85 -18.57 -8.74
CA LYS A 226 4.35 -17.41 -9.51
C LYS A 226 3.38 -16.93 -10.60
N SER A 227 2.65 -17.83 -11.26
CA SER A 227 1.69 -17.46 -12.31
C SER A 227 0.45 -16.71 -11.79
N ASN A 228 0.17 -16.75 -10.49
CA ASN A 228 -1.02 -16.17 -9.87
C ASN A 228 -0.85 -14.68 -9.53
N TYR A 229 0.35 -14.13 -9.70
CA TYR A 229 0.69 -12.75 -9.33
C TYR A 229 0.92 -11.89 -10.58
N ILE A 230 0.41 -10.67 -10.57
CA ILE A 230 0.35 -9.77 -11.74
C ILE A 230 1.68 -9.64 -12.52
N PHE A 231 2.83 -9.61 -11.84
CA PHE A 231 4.17 -9.55 -12.44
C PHE A 231 5.03 -10.81 -12.21
N GLY A 232 4.48 -11.86 -11.59
CA GLY A 232 5.28 -13.01 -11.14
C GLY A 232 6.35 -12.64 -10.11
N GLN A 233 6.01 -11.69 -9.22
CA GLN A 233 6.84 -11.16 -8.13
C GLN A 233 5.98 -11.00 -6.87
N VAL A 234 6.62 -10.90 -5.71
CA VAL A 234 6.02 -10.55 -4.41
C VAL A 234 6.96 -9.61 -3.63
N PRO A 235 6.49 -8.74 -2.70
CA PRO A 235 5.16 -8.71 -2.08
C PRO A 235 4.03 -8.31 -3.04
N VAL A 236 2.85 -8.88 -2.79
CA VAL A 236 1.58 -8.45 -3.39
C VAL A 236 0.57 -8.27 -2.26
N LEU A 237 -0.07 -7.11 -2.20
CA LEU A 237 -1.24 -6.87 -1.36
C LEU A 237 -2.50 -7.05 -2.21
N GLU A 238 -3.38 -7.95 -1.80
CA GLU A 238 -4.76 -7.99 -2.29
C GLU A 238 -5.65 -7.10 -1.41
N VAL A 239 -6.41 -6.23 -2.06
CA VAL A 239 -7.41 -5.34 -1.45
C VAL A 239 -8.76 -5.66 -2.07
N ASP A 240 -9.64 -6.31 -1.31
CA ASP A 240 -10.92 -6.86 -1.80
C ASP A 240 -10.75 -7.72 -3.08
N GLY A 241 -9.67 -8.53 -3.10
CA GLY A 241 -9.30 -9.40 -4.21
C GLY A 241 -8.57 -8.73 -5.38
N LYS A 242 -8.27 -7.42 -5.32
CA LYS A 242 -7.48 -6.70 -6.34
C LYS A 242 -6.01 -6.65 -5.93
N GLN A 243 -5.12 -7.15 -6.79
CA GLN A 243 -3.67 -7.15 -6.53
C GLN A 243 -3.00 -5.79 -6.78
N LEU A 244 -2.26 -5.33 -5.79
CA LEU A 244 -1.24 -4.27 -5.86
C LEU A 244 0.12 -4.91 -5.55
N ALA A 245 1.07 -4.80 -6.47
CA ALA A 245 2.43 -5.29 -6.33
C ALA A 245 3.39 -4.13 -6.01
N GLN A 246 4.68 -4.46 -5.87
CA GLN A 246 5.80 -3.56 -5.55
C GLN A 246 5.73 -2.92 -4.15
N CYS A 247 6.82 -3.08 -3.38
CA CYS A 247 6.85 -2.71 -1.96
C CYS A 247 6.54 -1.23 -1.73
N GLY A 248 7.25 -0.33 -2.43
CA GLY A 248 7.02 1.12 -2.32
C GLY A 248 5.58 1.55 -2.64
N ALA A 249 4.93 0.92 -3.62
CA ALA A 249 3.56 1.25 -4.03
C ALA A 249 2.54 0.76 -3.00
N ILE A 250 2.72 -0.44 -2.45
CA ILE A 250 1.90 -0.96 -1.35
C ILE A 250 2.05 -0.07 -0.10
N MET A 251 3.28 0.29 0.27
CA MET A 251 3.54 1.15 1.43
C MET A 251 2.99 2.57 1.26
N GLN A 252 3.08 3.15 0.07
CA GLN A 252 2.48 4.45 -0.26
C GLN A 252 0.94 4.39 -0.20
N PHE A 253 0.33 3.32 -0.75
CA PHE A 253 -1.12 3.11 -0.69
C PHE A 253 -1.62 3.02 0.75
N LEU A 254 -1.03 2.15 1.58
CA LEU A 254 -1.35 2.06 3.01
C LEU A 254 -0.95 3.34 3.77
N GLY A 255 0.10 4.02 3.31
CA GLY A 255 0.57 5.31 3.81
C GLY A 255 -0.51 6.38 3.70
N LYS A 256 -1.17 6.50 2.55
CA LYS A 256 -2.36 7.33 2.40
C LYS A 256 -3.54 6.78 3.21
N LYS A 257 -3.81 5.48 3.09
CA LYS A 257 -5.02 4.86 3.62
C LYS A 257 -5.13 4.94 5.15
N PHE A 258 -4.01 5.10 5.83
CA PHE A 258 -3.94 5.17 7.29
C PHE A 258 -3.26 6.43 7.83
N ASP A 259 -3.24 7.57 7.11
CA ASP A 259 -2.67 8.83 7.61
C ASP A 259 -1.21 8.72 8.07
N LEU A 260 -0.38 8.13 7.21
CA LEU A 260 1.08 7.96 7.34
C LEU A 260 1.85 8.53 6.14
N GLY A 261 1.18 9.20 5.20
CA GLY A 261 1.79 9.75 3.99
C GLY A 261 2.64 11.02 4.20
N GLY A 262 2.40 11.76 5.27
CA GLY A 262 2.82 13.16 5.43
C GLY A 262 1.60 14.11 5.37
N LYS A 263 1.75 15.35 5.83
CA LYS A 263 0.64 16.31 6.00
C LYS A 263 0.31 17.12 4.73
N ASN A 264 1.11 17.00 3.68
CA ASN A 264 0.97 17.75 2.43
C ASN A 264 1.81 17.10 1.31
N GLU A 265 1.59 17.51 0.06
CA GLU A 265 2.24 16.97 -1.15
C GLU A 265 3.78 16.98 -1.10
N TRP A 266 4.38 17.99 -0.46
CA TRP A 266 5.83 18.08 -0.31
C TRP A 266 6.37 17.05 0.69
N GLU A 267 5.67 16.84 1.80
CA GLU A 267 6.00 15.76 2.75
C GLU A 267 5.75 14.37 2.16
N GLU A 268 4.67 14.16 1.40
CA GLU A 268 4.45 12.91 0.66
C GLU A 268 5.58 12.63 -0.34
N ALA A 269 6.01 13.66 -1.10
CA ALA A 269 7.15 13.55 -1.99
C ALA A 269 8.47 13.28 -1.25
N LYS A 270 8.66 13.85 -0.06
CA LYS A 270 9.83 13.57 0.80
C LYS A 270 9.79 12.18 1.44
N ALA A 271 8.61 11.64 1.73
CA ALA A 271 8.47 10.24 2.09
C ALA A 271 8.92 9.33 0.93
N MET A 272 8.51 9.69 -0.29
CA MET A 272 8.85 8.94 -1.49
C MET A 272 10.34 9.09 -1.88
N GLU A 273 10.95 10.24 -1.65
CA GLU A 273 12.40 10.49 -1.84
C GLU A 273 13.23 9.46 -1.07
N ILE A 274 12.79 9.12 0.14
CA ILE A 274 13.51 8.22 1.06
C ILE A 274 13.11 6.76 0.85
N SER A 275 11.88 6.46 0.46
CA SER A 275 11.47 5.08 0.15
C SER A 275 12.10 4.59 -1.16
N CYS A 276 12.22 5.43 -2.20
CA CYS A 276 13.05 5.15 -3.37
C CYS A 276 14.52 4.91 -2.99
N LEU A 277 15.05 5.68 -2.02
CA LEU A 277 16.42 5.54 -1.53
C LEU A 277 16.64 4.21 -0.78
N CYS A 278 15.60 3.67 -0.12
CA CYS A 278 15.63 2.34 0.49
C CYS A 278 15.65 1.22 -0.56
N ASP A 279 14.84 1.32 -1.62
CA ASP A 279 14.90 0.34 -2.72
C ASP A 279 16.24 0.41 -3.47
N GLU A 280 16.78 1.61 -3.76
CA GLU A 280 18.14 1.78 -4.30
C GLU A 280 19.21 1.06 -3.43
N MET A 281 19.15 1.24 -2.10
CA MET A 281 20.05 0.55 -1.17
C MET A 281 19.84 -0.97 -1.18
N GLY A 282 18.59 -1.44 -1.25
CA GLY A 282 18.23 -2.86 -1.30
C GLY A 282 18.83 -3.57 -2.51
N TYR A 283 18.65 -3.01 -3.71
CA TYR A 283 19.28 -3.54 -4.93
C TYR A 283 20.82 -3.47 -4.87
N ALA A 284 21.37 -2.39 -4.29
CA ALA A 284 22.82 -2.21 -4.19
C ALA A 284 23.51 -3.25 -3.28
N VAL A 285 22.82 -3.84 -2.29
CA VAL A 285 23.37 -4.92 -1.46
C VAL A 285 23.02 -6.34 -1.93
N GLU A 286 22.04 -6.48 -2.82
CA GLU A 286 21.39 -7.76 -3.19
C GLU A 286 22.39 -8.90 -3.52
N PRO A 287 23.47 -8.68 -4.30
CA PRO A 287 24.45 -9.74 -4.59
C PRO A 287 25.16 -10.31 -3.36
N TYR A 288 25.48 -9.48 -2.35
CA TYR A 288 26.09 -9.94 -1.10
C TYR A 288 25.06 -10.64 -0.20
N ILE A 289 23.82 -10.14 -0.14
CA ILE A 289 22.74 -10.79 0.60
C ILE A 289 22.51 -12.20 0.05
N ASP A 290 22.37 -12.34 -1.28
CA ASP A 290 22.16 -13.61 -1.94
C ASP A 290 23.32 -14.59 -1.74
N ALA A 291 24.58 -14.13 -1.83
CA ALA A 291 25.74 -14.97 -1.57
C ALA A 291 25.82 -15.39 -0.08
N LYS A 292 25.55 -14.48 0.86
CA LYS A 292 25.64 -14.72 2.30
C LYS A 292 24.56 -15.68 2.82
N PHE A 293 23.38 -15.69 2.21
CA PHE A 293 22.28 -16.61 2.53
C PHE A 293 22.18 -17.82 1.58
N GLY A 294 23.14 -18.00 0.66
CA GLY A 294 23.19 -19.15 -0.24
C GLY A 294 22.05 -19.20 -1.27
N PHE A 295 21.48 -18.06 -1.63
CA PHE A 295 20.49 -17.95 -2.70
C PHE A 295 21.13 -17.95 -4.09
N HIS A 296 22.33 -17.38 -4.21
CA HIS A 296 23.20 -17.46 -5.38
C HIS A 296 24.65 -17.72 -4.95
N GLY A 297 25.51 -18.16 -5.88
CA GLY A 297 26.93 -18.36 -5.61
C GLY A 297 27.74 -17.06 -5.74
N GLY A 298 28.73 -16.88 -4.87
CA GLY A 298 29.67 -15.76 -4.93
C GLY A 298 30.68 -15.80 -3.79
N ASP A 299 31.79 -15.06 -3.92
CA ASP A 299 32.72 -14.84 -2.82
C ASP A 299 32.10 -13.84 -1.83
N VAL A 300 31.65 -14.32 -0.68
CA VAL A 300 30.97 -13.51 0.34
C VAL A 300 31.90 -12.44 0.95
N GLU A 301 33.21 -12.68 1.01
CA GLU A 301 34.16 -11.71 1.55
C GLU A 301 34.46 -10.61 0.53
N GLN A 302 34.63 -10.96 -0.75
CA GLN A 302 34.82 -9.99 -1.82
C GLN A 302 33.54 -9.17 -2.06
N LEU A 303 32.36 -9.81 -2.08
CA LEU A 303 31.08 -9.11 -2.17
C LEU A 303 30.79 -8.22 -0.95
N ARG A 304 31.32 -8.55 0.24
CA ARG A 304 31.25 -7.61 1.39
C ARG A 304 32.04 -6.34 1.12
N LYS A 305 33.25 -6.45 0.53
CA LYS A 305 34.15 -5.32 0.24
C LYS A 305 33.68 -4.46 -0.93
N ASP A 306 33.24 -5.09 -2.02
CA ASP A 306 33.01 -4.42 -3.30
C ASP A 306 31.56 -3.95 -3.48
N VAL A 307 30.62 -4.57 -2.77
CA VAL A 307 29.16 -4.37 -2.97
C VAL A 307 28.49 -3.88 -1.68
N PHE A 308 28.53 -4.69 -0.61
CA PHE A 308 27.77 -4.37 0.61
C PHE A 308 28.28 -3.14 1.34
N LEU A 309 29.58 -3.09 1.66
CA LEU A 309 30.15 -1.95 2.38
C LEU A 309 29.93 -0.66 1.58
N PRO A 310 30.36 -0.52 0.31
CA PRO A 310 30.10 0.67 -0.50
C PRO A 310 28.62 1.09 -0.58
N ALA A 311 27.66 0.17 -0.47
CA ALA A 311 26.24 0.50 -0.38
C ALA A 311 25.86 1.08 1.01
N ILE A 312 26.16 0.40 2.12
CA ILE A 312 25.88 0.94 3.47
C ILE A 312 26.56 2.30 3.66
N GLU A 313 27.82 2.36 3.28
CA GLU A 313 28.67 3.55 3.23
C GLU A 313 28.07 4.69 2.39
N ARG A 314 27.39 4.37 1.28
CA ARG A 314 26.71 5.31 0.38
C ARG A 314 25.36 5.79 0.90
N TYR A 315 24.61 4.95 1.60
CA TYR A 315 23.18 5.19 1.88
C TYR A 315 22.88 5.59 3.33
N PHE A 316 23.58 5.03 4.34
CA PHE A 316 23.20 5.22 5.75
C PHE A 316 23.17 6.69 6.20
N PRO A 317 24.24 7.50 6.03
CA PRO A 317 24.26 8.85 6.57
C PRO A 317 23.44 9.84 5.70
N LEU A 318 22.77 9.36 4.65
CA LEU A 318 21.73 10.10 3.93
C LEU A 318 20.42 10.09 4.73
N TYR A 319 20.12 8.96 5.40
CA TYR A 319 19.01 8.86 6.34
C TYR A 319 19.31 9.68 7.61
N GLU A 320 20.55 9.64 8.12
CA GLU A 320 20.98 10.52 9.23
C GLU A 320 20.73 11.99 8.90
N LYS A 321 21.22 12.47 7.73
CA LYS A 321 20.96 13.84 7.27
C LYS A 321 19.46 14.17 7.13
N ARG A 322 18.62 13.22 6.68
CA ARG A 322 17.16 13.42 6.58
C ARG A 322 16.49 13.53 7.96
N LEU A 323 16.95 12.77 8.95
CA LEU A 323 16.50 12.85 10.34
C LEU A 323 16.93 14.19 10.98
N GLU A 324 18.15 14.66 10.71
CA GLU A 324 18.62 16.00 11.10
C GLU A 324 17.77 17.12 10.45
N GLU A 325 17.51 17.04 9.14
CA GLU A 325 16.66 18.01 8.41
C GLU A 325 15.19 18.02 8.87
N SER A 326 14.69 16.92 9.46
CA SER A 326 13.30 16.82 9.95
C SER A 326 13.08 17.49 11.31
N ASN A 327 14.10 17.41 12.18
CA ASN A 327 14.05 17.75 13.62
C ASN A 327 12.84 17.15 14.39
N SER A 328 12.25 16.04 13.93
CA SER A 328 11.05 15.41 14.53
C SER A 328 11.31 14.08 15.24
N GLY A 329 12.50 13.49 15.04
CA GLY A 329 12.81 12.10 15.40
C GLY A 329 12.37 11.06 14.37
N PHE A 330 11.75 11.49 13.27
CA PHE A 330 11.23 10.65 12.17
C PHE A 330 11.69 11.22 10.82
N ILE A 331 11.47 10.50 9.72
CA ILE A 331 11.88 10.93 8.38
C ILE A 331 11.19 12.23 7.93
N LEU A 332 9.98 12.52 8.41
CA LEU A 332 9.22 13.74 8.06
C LEU A 332 9.12 14.71 9.24
N PRO A 333 9.12 16.05 9.00
CA PRO A 333 8.86 17.04 10.05
C PRO A 333 7.49 16.86 10.73
N SER A 334 6.53 16.24 10.04
CA SER A 334 5.20 15.95 10.56
C SER A 334 5.14 14.88 11.65
N GLY A 335 6.18 14.03 11.76
CA GLY A 335 6.23 12.86 12.64
C GLY A 335 6.34 11.55 11.85
N LEU A 336 5.95 10.45 12.50
CA LEU A 336 6.00 9.09 11.95
C LEU A 336 5.20 8.95 10.64
N SER A 337 5.82 8.30 9.66
CA SER A 337 5.29 8.08 8.31
C SER A 337 5.48 6.62 7.84
N PHE A 338 4.97 6.27 6.66
CA PHE A 338 5.11 4.92 6.12
C PHE A 338 6.58 4.54 5.82
N VAL A 339 7.41 5.54 5.49
CA VAL A 339 8.82 5.31 5.12
C VAL A 339 9.72 5.10 6.33
N ASP A 340 9.32 5.56 7.53
CA ASP A 340 10.05 5.24 8.76
C ASP A 340 10.11 3.73 9.01
N PHE A 341 9.05 2.98 8.69
CA PHE A 341 9.04 1.51 8.75
C PHE A 341 9.97 0.90 7.71
N SER A 342 10.10 1.49 6.51
CA SER A 342 11.08 1.07 5.50
C SER A 342 12.50 1.29 6.00
N VAL A 343 12.83 2.50 6.46
CA VAL A 343 14.17 2.86 6.93
C VAL A 343 14.54 2.02 8.15
N ALA A 344 13.65 1.90 9.14
CA ALA A 344 13.90 1.09 10.33
C ALA A 344 14.10 -0.39 10.00
N HIS A 345 13.27 -0.98 9.13
CA HIS A 345 13.44 -2.37 8.75
C HIS A 345 14.73 -2.60 7.95
N PHE A 346 14.95 -1.84 6.87
CA PHE A 346 16.11 -2.06 6.01
C PHE A 346 17.41 -1.72 6.75
N THR A 347 17.51 -0.59 7.44
CA THR A 347 18.74 -0.28 8.22
C THR A 347 18.94 -1.25 9.38
N GLY A 348 17.88 -1.65 10.09
CA GLY A 348 17.93 -2.68 11.14
C GLY A 348 18.43 -4.03 10.63
N MET A 349 17.88 -4.50 9.49
CA MET A 349 18.32 -5.73 8.84
C MET A 349 19.80 -5.65 8.40
N MET A 350 20.24 -4.53 7.80
CA MET A 350 21.65 -4.37 7.45
C MET A 350 22.55 -4.31 8.70
N ILE A 351 22.10 -3.66 9.79
CA ILE A 351 22.83 -3.60 11.07
C ILE A 351 22.94 -4.99 11.71
N GLU A 352 21.88 -5.80 11.70
CA GLU A 352 21.89 -7.17 12.21
C GLU A 352 22.81 -8.09 11.37
N ILE A 353 22.79 -7.93 10.04
CA ILE A 353 23.66 -8.64 9.09
C ILE A 353 25.13 -8.21 9.21
N GLU A 354 25.40 -7.02 9.74
CA GLU A 354 26.73 -6.41 9.86
C GLU A 354 27.25 -6.50 11.32
N ASN A 355 26.86 -5.55 12.18
CA ASN A 355 27.25 -5.36 13.59
C ASN A 355 28.73 -5.65 13.91
N LYS A 356 29.63 -5.44 12.94
CA LYS A 356 31.07 -5.70 12.93
C LYS A 356 31.81 -4.69 12.03
N PHE A 357 31.73 -3.42 12.46
CA PHE A 357 32.52 -2.24 12.07
C PHE A 357 31.97 -1.33 10.92
N LYS A 358 32.21 -0.01 11.04
CA LYS A 358 31.60 1.09 10.24
C LYS A 358 32.59 1.78 9.27
N PHE A 359 32.12 2.31 8.11
CA PHE A 359 32.08 3.76 7.69
C PHE A 359 32.41 4.17 6.19
N LYS A 360 31.50 4.98 5.58
CA LYS A 360 31.67 6.15 4.64
C LYS A 360 32.03 6.09 3.10
N TYR A 361 30.99 6.33 2.26
CA TYR A 361 30.81 7.17 1.01
C TYR A 361 31.77 7.12 -0.24
N PRO A 362 31.50 7.81 -1.40
CA PRO A 362 30.31 7.93 -2.34
C PRO A 362 30.72 8.00 -3.89
N LYS A 363 29.93 8.10 -5.00
CA LYS A 363 28.54 7.93 -5.54
C LYS A 363 28.53 8.22 -7.08
N LEU A 364 27.49 7.82 -7.86
CA LEU A 364 27.31 8.09 -9.32
C LEU A 364 25.82 8.30 -9.80
N VAL A 365 25.59 8.76 -11.05
CA VAL A 365 24.35 9.47 -11.53
C VAL A 365 24.03 9.29 -13.05
N ASN A 366 22.75 9.14 -13.47
CA ASN A 366 22.20 9.54 -14.79
C ASN A 366 20.63 9.48 -14.86
N TYR A 367 19.87 10.61 -14.85
CA TYR A 367 18.43 10.55 -14.48
C TYR A 367 17.39 11.60 -15.02
N CYS A 368 17.73 12.69 -15.70
CA CYS A 368 16.89 13.93 -15.64
C CYS A 368 15.72 14.13 -16.63
N GLU A 369 15.60 13.40 -17.75
CA GLU A 369 14.73 13.82 -18.87
C GLU A 369 13.20 13.76 -18.65
N PRO A 370 12.60 12.74 -17.98
CA PRO A 370 11.14 12.67 -17.82
C PRO A 370 10.53 13.88 -17.10
N ILE A 371 11.31 14.53 -16.24
CA ILE A 371 10.96 15.75 -15.51
C ILE A 371 10.74 16.91 -16.49
N ARG A 372 11.62 17.06 -17.49
CA ARG A 372 11.49 18.10 -18.53
C ARG A 372 10.24 17.90 -19.37
N LEU A 373 9.89 16.66 -19.67
CA LEU A 373 8.68 16.34 -20.43
C LEU A 373 7.41 16.76 -19.66
N LEU A 374 7.35 16.55 -18.33
CA LEU A 374 6.22 17.03 -17.53
C LEU A 374 6.05 18.56 -17.59
N PHE A 375 7.14 19.31 -17.34
CA PHE A 375 7.10 20.77 -17.35
C PHE A 375 6.62 21.32 -18.70
N ASN A 376 7.20 20.81 -19.81
CA ASN A 376 6.82 21.25 -21.16
C ASN A 376 5.39 20.80 -21.52
N TYR A 377 4.95 19.61 -21.11
CA TYR A 377 3.58 19.14 -21.38
C TYR A 377 2.51 20.02 -20.72
N LYS A 378 2.75 20.51 -19.49
CA LYS A 378 1.83 21.43 -18.80
C LYS A 378 2.07 22.91 -19.15
N GLY A 379 3.08 23.22 -19.96
CA GLY A 379 3.45 24.61 -20.29
C GLY A 379 3.97 25.42 -19.09
N GLN A 380 4.42 24.76 -18.02
CA GLN A 380 4.90 25.42 -16.81
C GLN A 380 6.35 25.93 -17.02
N PRO A 381 6.62 27.24 -16.90
CA PRO A 381 7.98 27.76 -16.95
C PRO A 381 8.87 27.16 -15.85
N PHE A 382 10.12 26.85 -16.21
CA PHE A 382 11.16 26.32 -15.33
C PHE A 382 12.55 26.65 -15.89
N GLU A 383 13.59 26.53 -15.07
CA GLU A 383 14.98 26.76 -15.46
C GLU A 383 15.75 25.43 -15.53
N ASP A 384 16.31 25.08 -16.69
CA ASP A 384 17.00 23.81 -16.93
C ASP A 384 18.52 23.94 -16.69
N TYR A 385 18.92 23.92 -15.43
CA TYR A 385 20.33 24.00 -15.02
C TYR A 385 21.12 22.74 -15.40
N ARG A 386 21.75 22.76 -16.58
CA ARG A 386 22.57 21.66 -17.10
C ARG A 386 24.01 21.74 -16.60
N ILE A 387 24.35 20.86 -15.66
CA ILE A 387 25.71 20.64 -15.14
C ILE A 387 26.53 19.87 -16.17
N LYS A 388 27.78 20.29 -16.41
CA LYS A 388 28.74 19.53 -17.24
C LYS A 388 29.34 18.37 -16.43
N ILE A 389 29.68 17.28 -17.11
CA ILE A 389 30.14 16.06 -16.43
C ILE A 389 31.53 16.24 -15.80
N GLU A 390 32.34 17.16 -16.33
CA GLU A 390 33.66 17.55 -15.82
C GLU A 390 33.56 18.38 -14.53
N ASP A 391 32.51 19.21 -14.40
CA ASP A 391 32.26 20.04 -13.22
C ASP A 391 31.69 19.19 -12.05
N TRP A 392 30.89 18.17 -12.36
CA TRP A 392 30.13 17.37 -11.39
C TRP A 392 30.96 16.82 -10.20
N PRO A 393 32.15 16.22 -10.38
CA PRO A 393 32.98 15.75 -9.26
C PRO A 393 33.29 16.82 -8.21
N THR A 394 33.40 18.09 -8.62
CA THR A 394 33.75 19.22 -7.74
C THR A 394 32.55 19.80 -6.99
N ILE A 395 31.33 19.67 -7.55
CA ILE A 395 30.11 20.26 -6.98
C ILE A 395 29.14 19.25 -6.36
N LYS A 396 29.30 17.92 -6.60
CA LYS A 396 28.34 16.91 -6.14
C LYS A 396 28.00 16.95 -4.65
N SER A 397 28.96 17.35 -3.80
CA SER A 397 28.75 17.51 -2.35
C SER A 397 27.74 18.60 -1.96
N LYS A 398 27.42 19.53 -2.87
CA LYS A 398 26.43 20.60 -2.68
C LYS A 398 24.99 20.16 -2.96
N TYR A 399 24.81 19.04 -3.67
CA TYR A 399 23.49 18.54 -4.07
C TYR A 399 22.95 17.55 -3.03
N PRO A 400 21.62 17.51 -2.78
CA PRO A 400 21.04 16.51 -1.89
C PRO A 400 21.48 15.10 -2.27
N PHE A 401 22.01 14.39 -1.27
CA PHE A 401 22.61 13.07 -1.38
C PHE A 401 23.79 12.91 -2.36
N GLY A 402 24.28 13.94 -3.04
CA GLY A 402 25.27 13.81 -4.11
C GLY A 402 24.75 13.03 -5.33
N GLN A 403 23.48 13.24 -5.70
CA GLN A 403 22.84 12.72 -6.91
C GLN A 403 22.20 13.86 -7.71
N LEU A 404 21.92 13.61 -8.99
CA LEU A 404 20.94 14.35 -9.81
C LEU A 404 19.82 13.34 -10.17
N PRO A 405 18.57 13.77 -10.37
CA PRO A 405 18.12 15.14 -10.59
C PRO A 405 17.95 15.91 -9.28
N LEU A 406 17.90 17.23 -9.40
CA LEU A 406 17.46 18.14 -8.34
C LEU A 406 16.38 19.05 -8.93
N LEU A 407 15.22 19.10 -8.27
CA LEU A 407 14.21 20.12 -8.45
C LEU A 407 14.32 21.12 -7.29
N GLU A 408 14.26 22.41 -7.58
CA GLU A 408 14.10 23.46 -6.56
C GLU A 408 12.78 24.19 -6.76
N VAL A 409 12.04 24.42 -5.68
CA VAL A 409 10.75 25.12 -5.66
C VAL A 409 10.71 26.02 -4.42
N ASP A 410 10.55 27.33 -4.62
CA ASP A 410 10.49 28.33 -3.53
C ASP A 410 11.68 28.23 -2.55
N GLY A 411 12.88 27.98 -3.09
CA GLY A 411 14.12 27.77 -2.32
C GLY A 411 14.24 26.41 -1.62
N LYS A 412 13.29 25.48 -1.83
CA LYS A 412 13.29 24.13 -1.24
C LYS A 412 13.72 23.08 -2.27
N GLN A 413 14.59 22.18 -1.85
CA GLN A 413 15.24 21.20 -2.72
C GLN A 413 14.64 19.79 -2.60
N LEU A 414 14.32 19.16 -3.74
CA LEU A 414 13.80 17.80 -3.88
C LEU A 414 14.66 17.01 -4.87
N ALA A 415 15.24 15.90 -4.42
CA ALA A 415 16.02 14.98 -5.26
C ALA A 415 15.25 13.66 -5.45
N GLN A 416 15.89 12.70 -6.11
CA GLN A 416 15.34 11.40 -6.55
C GLN A 416 14.21 11.50 -7.58
N THR A 417 14.39 10.85 -8.72
CA THR A 417 13.48 10.97 -9.86
C THR A 417 12.05 10.58 -9.52
N GLY A 418 11.83 9.51 -8.76
CA GLY A 418 10.48 9.08 -8.37
C GLY A 418 9.74 10.11 -7.52
N ALA A 419 10.42 10.75 -6.58
CA ALA A 419 9.84 11.80 -5.74
C ALA A 419 9.53 13.07 -6.54
N ILE A 420 10.44 13.51 -7.40
CA ILE A 420 10.22 14.66 -8.28
C ILE A 420 9.05 14.39 -9.25
N MET A 421 9.00 13.20 -9.85
CA MET A 421 7.94 12.81 -10.78
C MET A 421 6.57 12.65 -10.09
N GLN A 422 6.52 12.13 -8.86
CA GLN A 422 5.28 12.08 -8.07
C GLN A 422 4.82 13.49 -7.63
N PHE A 423 5.74 14.33 -7.16
CA PHE A 423 5.45 15.72 -6.74
C PHE A 423 4.88 16.54 -7.90
N LEU A 424 5.58 16.54 -9.04
CA LEU A 424 5.10 17.19 -10.26
C LEU A 424 3.83 16.50 -10.77
N GLY A 425 3.72 15.18 -10.64
CA GLY A 425 2.50 14.42 -10.93
C GLY A 425 1.28 14.95 -10.18
N LYS A 426 1.39 15.26 -8.89
CA LYS A 426 0.32 15.87 -8.09
C LYS A 426 0.05 17.31 -8.50
N LYS A 427 1.10 18.15 -8.47
CA LYS A 427 1.04 19.58 -8.83
C LYS A 427 0.53 19.84 -10.25
N PHE A 428 0.51 18.81 -11.10
CA PHE A 428 0.04 18.86 -12.49
C PHE A 428 -1.16 17.96 -12.80
N ASP A 429 -1.89 17.42 -11.82
CA ASP A 429 -3.10 16.60 -12.05
C ASP A 429 -2.86 15.30 -12.84
N LEU A 430 -1.61 14.81 -12.82
CA LEU A 430 -1.09 13.65 -13.57
C LEU A 430 -0.76 12.46 -12.66
N ALA A 431 -1.15 12.51 -11.39
CA ALA A 431 -0.98 11.42 -10.42
C ALA A 431 -1.92 10.21 -10.64
N GLY A 432 -3.00 10.38 -11.41
CA GLY A 432 -4.14 9.44 -11.45
C GLY A 432 -5.33 9.98 -10.65
N LYS A 433 -6.54 9.43 -10.86
CA LYS A 433 -7.79 10.07 -10.36
C LYS A 433 -8.11 9.83 -8.87
N ASN A 434 -7.38 8.94 -8.20
CA ASN A 434 -7.60 8.57 -6.79
C ASN A 434 -6.38 7.84 -6.19
N GLU A 435 -6.43 7.54 -4.90
CA GLU A 435 -5.35 6.86 -4.14
C GLU A 435 -4.88 5.53 -4.76
N TRP A 436 -5.78 4.76 -5.38
CA TRP A 436 -5.46 3.49 -6.02
C TRP A 436 -4.76 3.68 -7.37
N GLU A 437 -5.16 4.69 -8.14
CA GLU A 437 -4.48 5.02 -9.39
C GLU A 437 -3.11 5.69 -9.16
N GLU A 438 -2.93 6.47 -8.10
CA GLU A 438 -1.61 6.98 -7.70
C GLU A 438 -0.67 5.84 -7.28
N ALA A 439 -1.16 4.88 -6.49
CA ALA A 439 -0.41 3.69 -6.14
C ALA A 439 -0.07 2.83 -7.38
N LYS A 440 -0.98 2.71 -8.35
CA LYS A 440 -0.72 2.02 -9.63
C LYS A 440 0.19 2.80 -10.57
N ALA A 441 0.28 4.13 -10.47
CA ALA A 441 1.27 4.92 -11.19
C ALA A 441 2.67 4.65 -10.64
N MET A 442 2.80 4.64 -9.31
CA MET A 442 4.06 4.33 -8.64
C MET A 442 4.48 2.86 -8.77
N GLU A 443 3.55 1.90 -8.74
CA GLU A 443 3.82 0.46 -9.02
C GLU A 443 4.64 0.29 -10.31
N ILE A 444 4.25 0.98 -11.37
CA ILE A 444 4.92 0.94 -12.68
C ILE A 444 6.20 1.78 -12.70
N PHE A 445 6.29 2.84 -11.89
CA PHE A 445 7.53 3.60 -11.71
C PHE A 445 8.62 2.78 -11.00
N PHE A 446 8.28 2.02 -9.94
CA PHE A 446 9.24 1.11 -9.29
C PHE A 446 9.69 0.00 -10.23
N LEU A 447 8.77 -0.58 -11.01
CA LEU A 447 9.14 -1.57 -12.02
C LEU A 447 10.12 -0.99 -13.06
N TYR A 448 9.94 0.28 -13.45
CA TYR A 448 10.88 1.02 -14.30
C TYR A 448 12.26 1.21 -13.66
N ASP A 449 12.34 1.53 -12.37
CA ASP A 449 13.64 1.69 -11.71
C ASP A 449 14.33 0.33 -11.44
N GLU A 450 13.57 -0.70 -11.05
CA GLU A 450 14.01 -2.10 -10.91
C GLU A 450 14.61 -2.65 -12.21
N MET A 451 14.02 -2.28 -13.36
CA MET A 451 14.55 -2.60 -14.68
C MET A 451 15.83 -1.81 -15.03
N ARG A 452 15.89 -0.53 -14.65
CA ARG A 452 16.97 0.39 -15.01
C ARG A 452 18.30 0.05 -14.34
N VAL A 453 18.28 -0.46 -13.09
CA VAL A 453 19.49 -0.83 -12.33
C VAL A 453 20.33 -1.90 -13.05
N PRO A 454 19.83 -3.12 -13.37
CA PRO A 454 20.64 -4.19 -13.95
C PRO A 454 21.18 -3.84 -15.34
N ILE A 455 20.43 -3.12 -16.19
CA ILE A 455 20.92 -2.71 -17.52
C ILE A 455 21.98 -1.59 -17.47
N GLY A 456 22.18 -0.95 -16.32
CA GLY A 456 23.08 0.19 -16.14
C GLY A 456 24.47 0.02 -16.77
N PRO A 457 25.19 -1.10 -16.56
CA PRO A 457 26.51 -1.34 -17.16
C PRO A 457 26.47 -1.39 -18.70
N TYR A 458 25.42 -1.98 -19.30
CA TYR A 458 25.26 -2.00 -20.76
C TYR A 458 25.06 -0.60 -21.33
N ILE A 459 24.20 0.20 -20.69
CA ILE A 459 23.98 1.61 -21.06
C ILE A 459 25.27 2.41 -20.89
N GLY A 460 26.02 2.17 -19.80
CA GLY A 460 27.31 2.80 -19.52
C GLY A 460 28.33 2.58 -20.63
N VAL A 461 28.56 1.33 -21.03
CA VAL A 461 29.48 0.98 -22.12
C VAL A 461 28.98 1.49 -23.47
N LYS A 462 27.68 1.36 -23.78
CA LYS A 462 27.13 1.77 -25.09
C LYS A 462 27.20 3.28 -25.36
N PHE A 463 27.26 4.11 -24.31
CA PHE A 463 27.44 5.56 -24.42
C PHE A 463 28.85 6.05 -24.01
N GLY A 464 29.81 5.15 -23.74
CA GLY A 464 31.18 5.51 -23.38
C GLY A 464 31.35 6.11 -21.97
N PHE A 465 30.37 5.93 -21.08
CA PHE A 465 30.48 6.30 -19.66
C PHE A 465 31.24 5.27 -18.83
N SER A 466 31.57 4.10 -19.39
CA SER A 466 32.29 3.00 -18.74
C SER A 466 32.99 2.13 -19.77
N GLU A 467 34.09 1.47 -19.38
CA GLU A 467 34.74 0.45 -20.20
C GLU A 467 34.09 -0.94 -19.99
N GLY A 468 34.11 -1.79 -21.01
CA GLY A 468 33.62 -3.17 -20.91
C GLY A 468 33.33 -3.81 -22.27
N ASN A 469 33.04 -5.11 -22.27
CA ASN A 469 32.63 -5.82 -23.48
C ASN A 469 31.13 -5.59 -23.75
N LEU A 470 30.85 -4.76 -24.77
CA LEU A 470 29.49 -4.38 -25.16
C LEU A 470 28.63 -5.59 -25.60
N GLU A 471 29.19 -6.54 -26.33
CA GLU A 471 28.44 -7.72 -26.81
C GLU A 471 28.09 -8.67 -25.67
N GLN A 472 29.03 -8.90 -24.75
CA GLN A 472 28.80 -9.74 -23.57
C GLN A 472 27.75 -9.09 -22.65
N LEU A 473 27.84 -7.79 -22.39
CA LEU A 473 26.82 -7.06 -21.61
C LEU A 473 25.47 -7.01 -22.32
N ARG A 474 25.43 -6.96 -23.66
CA ARG A 474 24.17 -7.08 -24.41
C ARG A 474 23.51 -8.42 -24.15
N LYS A 475 24.28 -9.50 -24.28
CA LYS A 475 23.82 -10.88 -24.18
C LYS A 475 23.43 -11.29 -22.76
N ASP A 476 24.29 -11.03 -21.79
CA ASP A 476 24.17 -11.62 -20.44
C ASP A 476 23.40 -10.72 -19.46
N VAL A 477 23.29 -9.41 -19.75
CA VAL A 477 22.71 -8.42 -18.82
C VAL A 477 21.52 -7.69 -19.44
N PHE A 478 21.68 -7.13 -20.63
CA PHE A 478 20.63 -6.33 -21.27
C PHE A 478 19.44 -7.17 -21.75
N LEU A 479 19.67 -8.14 -22.64
CA LEU A 479 18.58 -8.94 -23.21
C LEU A 479 17.74 -9.69 -22.14
N PRO A 480 18.32 -10.34 -21.10
CA PRO A 480 17.53 -10.99 -20.06
C PRO A 480 16.69 -10.02 -19.22
N ALA A 481 17.16 -8.78 -19.02
CA ALA A 481 16.36 -7.75 -18.35
C ALA A 481 15.19 -7.28 -19.23
N ILE A 482 15.43 -7.01 -20.52
CA ILE A 482 14.36 -6.62 -21.45
C ILE A 482 13.30 -7.73 -21.55
N GLU A 483 13.72 -8.99 -21.73
CA GLU A 483 12.81 -10.13 -21.82
C GLU A 483 12.06 -10.43 -20.50
N ARG A 484 12.60 -10.04 -19.34
CA ARG A 484 11.91 -10.06 -18.04
C ARG A 484 10.85 -8.96 -17.90
N TYR A 485 11.19 -7.71 -18.19
CA TYR A 485 10.38 -6.56 -17.79
C TYR A 485 9.42 -6.05 -18.87
N PHE A 486 9.76 -6.14 -20.17
CA PHE A 486 8.94 -5.54 -21.23
C PHE A 486 7.53 -6.14 -21.37
N PRO A 487 7.33 -7.47 -21.29
CA PRO A 487 5.99 -8.07 -21.30
C PRO A 487 5.07 -7.55 -20.17
N LEU A 488 5.64 -7.10 -19.06
CA LEU A 488 4.88 -6.59 -17.91
C LEU A 488 4.27 -5.21 -18.20
N TYR A 489 4.98 -4.33 -18.92
CA TYR A 489 4.43 -3.05 -19.38
C TYR A 489 3.40 -3.23 -20.50
N GLU A 490 3.61 -4.17 -21.44
CA GLU A 490 2.61 -4.43 -22.49
C GLU A 490 1.30 -4.96 -21.89
N LYS A 491 1.39 -5.93 -20.95
CA LYS A 491 0.25 -6.37 -20.14
C LYS A 491 -0.44 -5.21 -19.41
N ARG A 492 0.33 -4.27 -18.84
CA ARG A 492 -0.24 -3.11 -18.14
C ARG A 492 -1.01 -2.17 -19.07
N LEU A 493 -0.51 -1.95 -20.29
CA LEU A 493 -1.19 -1.13 -21.30
C LEU A 493 -2.45 -1.81 -21.86
N GLU A 494 -2.51 -3.16 -21.84
CA GLU A 494 -3.72 -3.91 -22.14
C GLU A 494 -4.76 -3.78 -21.02
N GLU A 495 -4.36 -3.98 -19.77
CA GLU A 495 -5.23 -3.87 -18.58
C GLU A 495 -5.84 -2.47 -18.40
N SER A 496 -5.15 -1.41 -18.81
CA SER A 496 -5.66 -0.03 -18.66
C SER A 496 -6.80 0.31 -19.63
N ASN A 497 -6.78 -0.31 -20.82
CA ASN A 497 -7.66 -0.04 -21.97
C ASN A 497 -7.80 1.45 -22.35
N SER A 498 -6.84 2.30 -21.96
CA SER A 498 -6.87 3.76 -22.18
C SER A 498 -5.87 4.24 -23.24
N GLY A 499 -4.92 3.39 -23.64
CA GLY A 499 -3.76 3.76 -24.44
C GLY A 499 -2.61 4.40 -23.62
N PHE A 500 -2.75 4.45 -22.30
CA PHE A 500 -1.80 4.98 -21.31
C PHE A 500 -1.63 3.98 -20.15
N ILE A 501 -0.75 4.23 -19.19
CA ILE A 501 -0.46 3.32 -18.07
C ILE A 501 -1.62 3.23 -17.04
N LEU A 502 -2.49 4.24 -16.96
CA LEU A 502 -3.65 4.28 -16.05
C LEU A 502 -4.99 4.24 -16.81
N PRO A 503 -6.06 3.65 -16.23
CA PRO A 503 -7.40 3.66 -16.83
C PRO A 503 -8.03 5.06 -16.97
N SER A 504 -7.55 6.04 -16.19
CA SER A 504 -7.92 7.45 -16.32
C SER A 504 -7.29 8.17 -17.53
N GLY A 505 -6.27 7.57 -18.15
CA GLY A 505 -5.51 8.16 -19.24
C GLY A 505 -4.09 8.55 -18.83
N LEU A 506 -3.63 9.68 -19.35
CA LEU A 506 -2.24 10.14 -19.24
C LEU A 506 -1.84 10.49 -17.80
N SER A 507 -0.69 9.99 -17.37
CA SER A 507 -0.13 10.16 -16.03
C SER A 507 1.38 10.49 -16.05
N PHE A 508 1.99 10.80 -14.90
CA PHE A 508 3.42 11.10 -14.85
C PHE A 508 4.31 9.90 -15.25
N VAL A 509 3.89 8.67 -14.96
CA VAL A 509 4.69 7.46 -15.23
C VAL A 509 4.72 7.13 -16.73
N ASP A 510 3.71 7.55 -17.50
CA ASP A 510 3.75 7.47 -18.96
C ASP A 510 4.96 8.19 -19.54
N PHE A 511 5.34 9.35 -19.01
CA PHE A 511 6.53 10.09 -19.46
C PHE A 511 7.84 9.39 -19.09
N SER A 512 7.90 8.71 -17.94
CA SER A 512 9.07 7.90 -17.55
C SER A 512 9.26 6.70 -18.47
N VAL A 513 8.20 5.92 -18.69
CA VAL A 513 8.22 4.73 -19.56
C VAL A 513 8.47 5.15 -21.01
N ALA A 514 7.75 6.15 -21.53
CA ALA A 514 7.90 6.60 -22.91
C ALA A 514 9.31 7.10 -23.22
N HIS A 515 9.93 7.88 -22.33
CA HIS A 515 11.30 8.36 -22.51
C HIS A 515 12.31 7.21 -22.57
N PHE A 516 12.18 6.23 -21.68
CA PHE A 516 13.04 5.05 -21.69
C PHE A 516 12.89 4.27 -23.01
N ILE A 517 11.64 4.03 -23.44
CA ILE A 517 11.34 3.28 -24.68
C ILE A 517 11.79 4.04 -25.95
N GLU A 518 11.68 5.37 -26.00
CA GLU A 518 12.23 6.21 -27.08
C GLU A 518 13.76 6.08 -27.15
N THR A 519 14.41 6.00 -25.99
CA THR A 519 15.87 5.79 -25.89
C THR A 519 16.27 4.41 -26.38
N MET A 520 15.57 3.35 -25.94
CA MET A 520 15.80 1.99 -26.46
C MET A 520 15.50 1.87 -27.96
N THR A 521 14.49 2.58 -28.48
CA THR A 521 14.13 2.60 -29.91
C THR A 521 15.19 3.24 -30.79
N LYS A 522 16.04 4.11 -30.23
CA LYS A 522 17.24 4.63 -30.90
C LYS A 522 18.41 3.64 -30.86
N MET A 523 18.57 2.92 -29.75
CA MET A 523 19.73 2.05 -29.47
C MET A 523 19.62 0.63 -30.03
N GLU A 524 18.42 0.03 -29.99
CA GLU A 524 18.17 -1.43 -30.05
C GLU A 524 16.95 -1.75 -30.93
N LYS A 525 16.95 -1.24 -32.17
CA LYS A 525 15.81 -1.30 -33.10
C LYS A 525 15.29 -2.71 -33.36
N ASP A 526 16.19 -3.70 -33.39
CA ASP A 526 15.88 -5.13 -33.58
C ASP A 526 15.14 -5.73 -32.37
N ILE A 527 15.46 -5.27 -31.16
CA ILE A 527 14.78 -5.71 -29.94
C ILE A 527 13.44 -4.98 -29.78
N MET A 528 13.40 -3.67 -30.07
CA MET A 528 12.18 -2.88 -29.98
C MET A 528 11.11 -3.30 -30.98
N ALA A 529 11.50 -3.89 -32.12
CA ALA A 529 10.56 -4.50 -33.07
C ALA A 529 9.74 -5.66 -32.47
N LYS A 530 10.18 -6.28 -31.36
CA LYS A 530 9.43 -7.31 -30.63
C LYS A 530 8.31 -6.75 -29.75
N TYR A 531 8.34 -5.45 -29.40
CA TYR A 531 7.47 -4.83 -28.39
C TYR A 531 6.72 -3.60 -28.94
N PRO A 532 5.87 -3.77 -29.97
CA PRO A 532 5.27 -2.66 -30.70
C PRO A 532 4.33 -1.82 -29.83
N LYS A 533 3.71 -2.36 -28.77
CA LYS A 533 2.76 -1.61 -27.94
C LYS A 533 3.50 -0.57 -27.09
N LEU A 534 4.71 -0.91 -26.62
CA LEU A 534 5.59 0.05 -25.93
C LEU A 534 6.09 1.13 -26.89
N VAL A 535 6.48 0.75 -28.11
CA VAL A 535 6.92 1.70 -29.14
C VAL A 535 5.79 2.66 -29.50
N ASP A 536 4.55 2.19 -29.64
CA ASP A 536 3.38 3.02 -29.96
C ASP A 536 2.88 3.86 -28.77
N HIS A 537 3.03 3.37 -27.54
CA HIS A 537 2.88 4.19 -26.32
C HIS A 537 3.89 5.33 -26.30
N SER A 538 5.17 5.04 -26.54
CA SER A 538 6.22 6.06 -26.57
C SER A 538 5.97 7.11 -27.66
N LYS A 539 5.63 6.68 -28.89
CA LYS A 539 5.20 7.59 -29.98
C LYS A 539 4.03 8.47 -29.56
N ARG A 540 3.02 7.93 -28.85
CA ARG A 540 1.84 8.68 -28.38
C ARG A 540 2.24 9.82 -27.46
N ILE A 541 3.15 9.58 -26.51
CA ILE A 541 3.68 10.63 -25.61
C ILE A 541 4.52 11.64 -26.39
N TYR A 542 5.48 11.20 -27.20
CA TYR A 542 6.33 12.09 -28.00
C TYR A 542 5.59 12.84 -29.13
N SER A 543 4.32 12.50 -29.39
CA SER A 543 3.43 13.21 -30.33
C SER A 543 2.47 14.19 -29.65
N LEU A 544 2.49 14.33 -28.32
CA LEU A 544 1.65 15.29 -27.60
C LEU A 544 1.92 16.73 -28.09
N PRO A 545 0.92 17.49 -28.57
CA PRO A 545 1.13 18.80 -29.20
C PRO A 545 1.93 19.79 -28.35
N GLN A 546 1.77 19.74 -27.03
CA GLN A 546 2.45 20.58 -26.05
C GLN A 546 3.97 20.39 -26.05
N LEU A 547 4.46 19.18 -26.38
CA LEU A 547 5.89 18.87 -26.42
C LEU A 547 6.55 19.29 -27.74
N LYS A 548 5.78 19.66 -28.78
CA LYS A 548 6.29 19.84 -30.15
C LYS A 548 7.38 20.91 -30.25
N GLU A 549 7.28 22.01 -29.52
CA GLU A 549 8.29 23.07 -29.53
C GLU A 549 9.59 22.63 -28.84
N TYR A 550 9.48 22.02 -27.65
CA TYR A 550 10.59 21.46 -26.90
C TYR A 550 11.37 20.40 -27.71
N LEU A 551 10.65 19.43 -28.28
CA LEU A 551 11.21 18.32 -29.05
C LEU A 551 11.80 18.74 -30.39
N ASN A 552 11.48 19.93 -30.89
CA ASN A 552 12.16 20.52 -32.05
C ASN A 552 13.45 21.25 -31.64
N LYS A 553 13.43 22.02 -30.55
CA LYS A 553 14.63 22.68 -29.99
C LYS A 553 15.67 21.67 -29.47
N ALA A 554 15.26 20.46 -29.12
CA ALA A 554 16.14 19.37 -28.71
C ALA A 554 16.77 18.58 -29.89
N LYS A 555 16.56 18.99 -31.14
CA LYS A 555 17.10 18.37 -32.36
C LYS A 555 18.03 19.29 -33.16
N SER A 556 18.31 20.48 -32.63
CA SER A 556 19.22 21.51 -33.16
C SER A 556 20.37 21.74 -32.18
#